data_AF-A0A952SQF3-F1
#
_entry.id   AF-A0A952SQF3-F1
#
_cell.length_a   1.000
_cell.length_b   1.000
_cell.length_c   1.000
_cell.angle_alpha   90.00
_cell.angle_beta   90.00
_cell.angle_gamma   90.00
#
_symmetry.space_group_name_H-M   'P 1'
#
loop_
_entity.id
_entity.type
_entity.pdbx_description
1 polymer ?
#
loop_
_entity_poly.entity_id
_entity_poly.type
_entity_poly.pdbx_seq_one_letter_code
_entity_poly.pdbx_strand_id
1 'polypeptide(L)'
;MSDENWRSLAERTANRIRMLQADLSEEDAASRREHVAEEIRAALEKIVPQDREKFLEALEERFPAWESEEMGGMRKSVGAQATPATVSPTDLAEFNDPGFLVRQLAKVAGSMTPAQRVSAAEQLSQAGFTTGGAAGVSAECMDRLRASLQVAPGAPVDFERLVSVMGQLLEKVFSIDEIAIRNWKQISQSGRARGRSVMAGLLGQYLTNDQAVGSSQVTEELESFRRLSASLLLALSQTGQSAYQQMRKYHPDEIEGVIRTEGSKVLVSNEVRCWRRYREMAETLDPAQVESEVLRSLAGFVNDWMSRQSR
;
A
#
# COMPACT_ATOMS: atom_id res chain seq x y z
N MET A 1 -7.92 -78.56 23.95
CA MET A 1 -7.67 -78.59 22.49
C MET A 1 -8.26 -77.37 21.78
N SER A 2 -8.42 -76.22 22.45
CA SER A 2 -9.06 -75.01 21.90
C SER A 2 -8.05 -73.92 21.54
N ASP A 3 -6.92 -73.85 22.26
CA ASP A 3 -5.94 -72.76 22.15
C ASP A 3 -5.10 -72.79 20.86
N GLU A 4 -4.94 -73.95 20.22
CA GLU A 4 -4.19 -74.09 18.97
C GLU A 4 -4.98 -73.59 17.75
N ASN A 5 -6.31 -73.59 17.84
CA ASN A 5 -7.16 -73.34 16.68
C ASN A 5 -7.16 -71.85 16.29
N TRP A 6 -7.30 -70.95 17.26
CA TRP A 6 -7.33 -69.51 17.01
C TRP A 6 -5.96 -68.95 16.60
N ARG A 7 -4.86 -69.47 17.15
CA ARG A 7 -3.49 -69.08 16.75
C ARG A 7 -3.18 -69.45 15.30
N SER A 8 -3.50 -70.70 14.90
CA SER A 8 -3.31 -71.13 13.50
C SER A 8 -4.18 -70.35 12.52
N LEU A 9 -5.35 -69.89 12.98
CA LEU A 9 -6.25 -69.07 12.18
C LEU A 9 -5.70 -67.65 12.05
N ALA A 10 -5.16 -67.06 13.13
CA ALA A 10 -4.51 -65.75 13.09
C ALA A 10 -3.34 -65.72 12.10
N GLU A 11 -2.51 -66.77 12.06
CA GLU A 11 -1.41 -66.87 11.09
C GLU A 11 -1.89 -66.98 9.65
N ARG A 12 -2.94 -67.78 9.40
CA ARG A 12 -3.53 -67.91 8.06
C ARG A 12 -4.17 -66.60 7.60
N THR A 13 -4.91 -65.94 8.47
CA THR A 13 -5.52 -64.64 8.19
C THR A 13 -4.46 -63.57 7.96
N ALA A 14 -3.37 -63.54 8.73
CA ALA A 14 -2.26 -62.61 8.52
C ALA A 14 -1.60 -62.80 7.14
N ASN A 15 -1.32 -64.04 6.74
CA ASN A 15 -0.76 -64.32 5.42
C ASN A 15 -1.72 -63.94 4.28
N ARG A 16 -3.02 -64.14 4.49
CA ARG A 16 -4.05 -63.76 3.50
C ARG A 16 -4.21 -62.25 3.37
N ILE A 17 -4.20 -61.51 4.47
CA ILE A 17 -4.19 -60.05 4.47
C ILE A 17 -2.96 -59.50 3.75
N ARG A 18 -1.76 -60.10 3.93
CA ARG A 18 -0.54 -59.68 3.20
C ARG A 18 -0.66 -59.89 1.69
N MET A 19 -1.23 -61.01 1.25
CA MET A 19 -1.49 -61.25 -0.18
C MET A 19 -2.52 -60.26 -0.73
N LEU A 20 -3.62 -60.06 -0.01
CA LEU A 20 -4.68 -59.13 -0.38
C LEU A 20 -4.17 -57.67 -0.45
N GLN A 21 -3.27 -57.26 0.45
CA GLN A 21 -2.63 -55.94 0.37
C GLN A 21 -1.69 -55.78 -0.84
N ALA A 22 -1.05 -56.85 -1.31
CA ALA A 22 -0.25 -56.82 -2.54
C ALA A 22 -1.15 -56.71 -3.78
N ASP A 23 -2.26 -57.46 -3.81
CA ASP A 23 -3.21 -57.48 -4.92
C ASP A 23 -3.99 -56.16 -5.05
N LEU A 24 -4.31 -55.49 -3.94
CA LEU A 24 -5.06 -54.23 -3.91
C LEU A 24 -4.17 -52.98 -3.92
N SER A 25 -2.90 -53.09 -4.30
CA SER A 25 -1.93 -51.97 -4.24
C SER A 25 -2.33 -50.74 -5.08
N GLU A 26 -3.07 -50.94 -6.16
CA GLU A 26 -3.55 -49.89 -7.09
C GLU A 26 -4.91 -49.29 -6.69
N GLU A 27 -5.63 -49.89 -5.74
CA GLU A 27 -6.94 -49.38 -5.29
C GLU A 27 -6.81 -48.22 -4.31
N ASP A 28 -7.87 -47.44 -4.11
CA ASP A 28 -7.86 -46.34 -3.16
C ASP A 28 -7.86 -46.82 -1.68
N ALA A 29 -7.47 -45.92 -0.77
CA ALA A 29 -7.29 -46.27 0.64
C ALA A 29 -8.60 -46.67 1.36
N ALA A 30 -9.77 -46.23 0.90
CA ALA A 30 -11.04 -46.62 1.50
C ALA A 30 -11.41 -48.06 1.10
N SER A 31 -11.29 -48.39 -0.18
CA SER A 31 -11.56 -49.74 -0.71
C SER A 31 -10.65 -50.80 -0.09
N ARG A 32 -9.34 -50.51 0.05
CA ARG A 32 -8.39 -51.41 0.73
C ARG A 32 -8.77 -51.70 2.18
N ARG A 33 -9.23 -50.70 2.93
CA ARG A 33 -9.64 -50.87 4.33
C ARG A 33 -10.89 -51.73 4.44
N GLU A 34 -11.83 -51.55 3.52
CA GLU A 34 -13.07 -52.33 3.47
C GLU A 34 -12.78 -53.82 3.23
N HIS A 35 -11.91 -54.13 2.25
CA HIS A 35 -11.52 -55.51 1.95
C HIS A 35 -10.75 -56.19 3.09
N VAL A 36 -9.83 -55.48 3.75
CA VAL A 36 -9.12 -56.01 4.93
C VAL A 36 -10.09 -56.24 6.10
N ALA A 37 -11.03 -55.32 6.33
CA ALA A 37 -12.02 -55.47 7.39
C ALA A 37 -12.94 -56.67 7.16
N GLU A 38 -13.33 -56.94 5.92
CA GLU A 38 -14.17 -58.09 5.57
C GLU A 38 -13.46 -59.42 5.81
N GLU A 39 -12.19 -59.52 5.45
CA GLU A 39 -11.40 -60.74 5.69
C GLU A 39 -11.21 -61.01 7.20
N ILE A 40 -11.05 -59.96 8.01
CA ILE A 40 -10.99 -60.07 9.48
C ILE A 40 -12.35 -60.51 10.06
N ARG A 41 -13.46 -59.94 9.58
CA ARG A 41 -14.82 -60.35 10.01
C ARG A 41 -15.07 -61.83 9.70
N ALA A 42 -14.77 -62.26 8.48
CA ALA A 42 -14.93 -63.65 8.05
C ALA A 42 -14.07 -64.64 8.88
N ALA A 43 -12.93 -64.19 9.40
CA ALA A 43 -12.12 -64.97 10.33
C ALA A 43 -12.72 -65.00 11.74
N LEU A 44 -13.23 -63.88 12.25
CA LEU A 44 -13.84 -63.78 13.59
C LEU A 44 -15.13 -64.60 13.73
N GLU A 45 -15.87 -64.81 12.65
CA GLU A 45 -17.06 -65.69 12.65
C GLU A 45 -16.73 -67.16 12.95
N LYS A 46 -15.50 -67.59 12.65
CA LYS A 46 -15.03 -68.96 12.86
C LYS A 46 -14.50 -69.21 14.28
N ILE A 47 -14.50 -68.17 15.13
CA ILE A 47 -13.94 -68.19 16.48
C ILE A 47 -15.04 -67.96 17.50
N VAL A 48 -15.00 -68.74 18.59
CA VAL A 48 -15.90 -68.58 19.73
C VAL A 48 -15.69 -67.20 20.38
N PRO A 49 -16.74 -66.53 20.89
CA PRO A 49 -16.65 -65.15 21.37
C PRO A 49 -15.53 -64.88 22.39
N GLN A 50 -15.21 -65.86 23.24
CA GLN A 50 -14.20 -65.73 24.31
C GLN A 50 -12.75 -65.73 23.80
N ASP A 51 -12.50 -66.24 22.59
CA ASP A 51 -11.14 -66.31 22.00
C ASP A 51 -10.91 -65.24 20.93
N ARG A 52 -11.92 -64.39 20.64
CA ARG A 52 -11.81 -63.31 19.63
C ARG A 52 -10.78 -62.26 20.02
N GLU A 53 -10.71 -61.91 21.29
CA GLU A 53 -9.76 -60.92 21.79
C GLU A 53 -8.32 -61.41 21.63
N LYS A 54 -8.05 -62.66 22.06
CA LYS A 54 -6.74 -63.30 21.88
C LYS A 54 -6.35 -63.44 20.40
N PHE A 55 -7.30 -63.74 19.53
CA PHE A 55 -7.08 -63.79 18.08
C PHE A 55 -6.68 -62.42 17.52
N LEU A 56 -7.35 -61.34 17.93
CA LEU A 56 -7.03 -59.99 17.48
C LEU A 56 -5.66 -59.55 17.97
N GLU A 57 -5.31 -59.84 19.22
CA GLU A 57 -3.99 -59.56 19.81
C GLU A 57 -2.88 -60.29 19.03
N ALA A 58 -3.04 -61.59 18.77
CA ALA A 58 -2.05 -62.32 17.96
C ALA A 58 -2.04 -61.92 16.49
N LEU A 59 -3.14 -61.39 15.95
CA LEU A 59 -3.14 -60.84 14.60
C LEU A 59 -2.37 -59.51 14.57
N GLU A 60 -2.55 -58.65 15.57
CA GLU A 60 -1.85 -57.38 15.75
C GLU A 60 -0.33 -57.59 15.89
N GLU A 61 0.11 -58.58 16.68
CA GLU A 61 1.54 -58.94 16.80
C GLU A 61 2.20 -59.28 15.45
N ARG A 62 1.41 -59.71 14.44
CA ARG A 62 1.90 -60.08 13.10
C ARG A 62 1.92 -58.92 12.11
N PHE A 63 1.28 -57.81 12.45
CA PHE A 63 1.34 -56.54 11.71
C PHE A 63 1.96 -55.51 12.64
N PRO A 64 3.31 -55.49 12.80
CA PRO A 64 3.96 -54.48 13.61
C PRO A 64 3.47 -53.12 13.13
N ALA A 65 2.81 -52.37 14.02
CA ALA A 65 2.27 -51.06 13.74
C ALA A 65 3.43 -50.15 13.35
N TRP A 66 3.74 -50.09 12.05
CA TRP A 66 4.79 -49.22 11.55
C TRP A 66 4.39 -47.74 11.63
N GLU A 67 3.10 -47.41 11.79
CA GLU A 67 2.63 -46.03 11.95
C GLU A 67 1.35 -45.96 12.78
N SER A 68 1.47 -45.71 14.09
CA SER A 68 0.41 -45.07 14.89
C SER A 68 0.95 -44.07 15.91
N GLU A 69 2.24 -43.71 15.82
CA GLU A 69 2.74 -42.44 16.32
C GLU A 69 3.12 -41.49 15.17
N GLU A 70 3.14 -41.91 13.90
CA GLU A 70 3.40 -41.05 12.74
C GLU A 70 2.16 -40.27 12.22
N MET A 71 1.02 -40.33 12.94
CA MET A 71 0.06 -39.21 13.06
C MET A 71 0.38 -38.37 14.31
N GLY A 72 1.65 -38.00 14.45
CA GLY A 72 2.16 -37.17 15.55
C GLY A 72 3.68 -37.05 15.66
N GLY A 73 4.45 -37.94 15.02
CA GLY A 73 5.87 -38.08 15.31
C GLY A 73 6.55 -39.11 14.42
N MET A 74 7.18 -38.59 13.37
CA MET A 74 8.29 -39.15 12.60
C MET A 74 9.11 -40.27 13.28
N ARG A 75 9.27 -41.43 12.62
CA ARG A 75 10.55 -41.99 12.12
C ARG A 75 10.46 -43.38 11.43
N LYS A 76 10.84 -43.32 10.14
CA LYS A 76 11.90 -44.10 9.46
C LYS A 76 11.71 -45.62 9.36
N SER A 77 11.32 -46.02 8.15
CA SER A 77 11.85 -47.21 7.48
C SER A 77 13.38 -47.11 7.26
N VAL A 78 14.09 -48.22 7.44
CA VAL A 78 15.46 -48.42 6.96
C VAL A 78 15.41 -49.43 5.81
N GLY A 79 15.97 -49.05 4.67
CA GLY A 79 16.13 -49.96 3.53
C GLY A 79 17.02 -49.45 2.40
N ALA A 80 17.85 -48.43 2.62
CA ALA A 80 18.98 -48.10 1.75
C ALA A 80 20.12 -47.60 2.65
N GLN A 81 21.35 -48.01 2.35
CA GLN A 81 22.54 -47.53 3.03
C GLN A 81 22.70 -46.02 2.84
N ALA A 82 22.09 -45.26 3.75
CA ALA A 82 22.39 -43.89 4.07
C ALA A 82 22.28 -43.80 5.58
N THR A 83 23.37 -43.39 6.23
CA THR A 83 23.43 -43.11 7.66
C THR A 83 22.21 -42.29 8.08
N PRO A 84 21.32 -42.80 8.95
CA PRO A 84 20.14 -42.05 9.33
C PRO A 84 20.61 -40.89 10.20
N ALA A 85 20.59 -39.67 9.65
CA ALA A 85 20.74 -38.46 10.45
C ALA A 85 19.74 -38.53 11.60
N THR A 86 20.25 -38.75 12.81
CA THR A 86 19.53 -38.60 14.06
C THR A 86 19.13 -37.13 14.11
N VAL A 87 17.88 -36.84 13.72
CA VAL A 87 17.24 -35.56 14.00
C VAL A 87 17.27 -35.42 15.52
N SER A 88 18.15 -34.56 16.02
CA SER A 88 18.39 -34.44 17.45
C SER A 88 17.08 -33.95 18.10
N PRO A 89 16.78 -34.28 19.37
CA PRO A 89 15.66 -33.67 20.10
C PRO A 89 15.71 -32.13 20.05
N THR A 90 16.91 -31.57 19.88
CA THR A 90 17.20 -30.17 19.59
C THR A 90 16.51 -29.66 18.30
N ASP A 91 16.47 -30.46 17.24
CA ASP A 91 15.88 -30.08 15.95
C ASP A 91 14.35 -29.96 16.05
N LEU A 92 13.69 -30.77 16.88
CA LEU A 92 12.23 -30.68 17.13
C LEU A 92 11.85 -29.45 17.97
N ALA A 93 12.73 -29.02 18.88
CA ALA A 93 12.55 -27.78 19.60
C ALA A 93 12.72 -26.56 18.65
N GLU A 94 13.64 -26.65 17.70
CA GLU A 94 13.85 -25.61 16.68
C GLU A 94 12.66 -25.48 15.72
N PHE A 95 12.00 -26.58 15.31
CA PHE A 95 10.78 -26.49 14.49
C PHE A 95 9.57 -25.90 15.22
N ASN A 96 9.57 -25.89 16.55
CA ASN A 96 8.56 -25.22 17.36
C ASN A 96 8.92 -23.77 17.71
N ASP A 97 10.13 -23.31 17.36
CA ASP A 97 10.52 -21.90 17.52
C ASP A 97 9.98 -21.06 16.35
N PRO A 98 9.05 -20.12 16.58
CA PRO A 98 8.55 -19.22 15.53
C PRO A 98 9.69 -18.43 14.87
N GLY A 99 10.74 -18.08 15.62
CA GLY A 99 11.91 -17.38 15.10
C GLY A 99 12.70 -18.22 14.10
N PHE A 100 12.84 -19.52 14.34
CA PHE A 100 13.49 -20.46 13.44
C PHE A 100 12.69 -20.63 12.15
N LEU A 101 11.36 -20.79 12.24
CA LEU A 101 10.49 -20.92 11.07
C LEU A 101 10.54 -19.67 10.17
N VAL A 102 10.56 -18.47 10.76
CA VAL A 102 10.72 -17.22 10.00
C VAL A 102 12.09 -17.14 9.32
N ARG A 103 13.18 -17.51 10.01
CA ARG A 103 14.53 -17.56 9.42
C ARG A 103 14.62 -18.58 8.28
N GLN A 104 13.96 -19.73 8.42
CA GLN A 104 13.94 -20.77 7.41
C GLN A 104 13.12 -20.33 6.19
N LEU A 105 11.96 -19.70 6.40
CA LEU A 105 11.18 -19.10 5.32
C LEU A 105 11.99 -18.03 4.57
N ALA A 106 12.72 -17.16 5.29
CA ALA A 106 13.59 -16.14 4.69
C ALA A 106 14.72 -16.76 3.85
N LYS A 107 15.29 -17.90 4.29
CA LYS A 107 16.33 -18.63 3.55
C LYS A 107 15.81 -19.21 2.24
N VAL A 108 14.57 -19.70 2.23
CA VAL A 108 13.94 -20.31 1.05
C VAL A 108 13.32 -19.26 0.13
N ALA A 109 12.97 -18.08 0.65
CA ALA A 109 12.30 -17.01 -0.09
C ALA A 109 13.00 -16.61 -1.41
N GLY A 110 14.34 -16.61 -1.45
CA GLY A 110 15.11 -16.32 -2.66
C GLY A 110 14.90 -17.31 -3.81
N SER A 111 14.58 -18.57 -3.48
CA SER A 111 14.29 -19.65 -4.44
C SER A 111 12.81 -19.78 -4.81
N MET A 112 11.91 -19.07 -4.12
CA MET A 112 10.48 -19.15 -4.39
C MET A 112 10.12 -18.41 -5.68
N THR A 113 9.24 -19.02 -6.48
CA THR A 113 8.63 -18.38 -7.64
C THR A 113 7.67 -17.25 -7.21
N PRO A 114 7.34 -16.29 -8.09
CA PRO A 114 6.41 -15.21 -7.76
C PRO A 114 5.05 -15.74 -7.24
N ALA A 115 4.51 -16.79 -7.87
CA ALA A 115 3.26 -17.41 -7.45
C ALA A 115 3.34 -18.06 -6.06
N GLN A 116 4.46 -18.73 -5.74
CA GLN A 116 4.69 -19.30 -4.42
C GLN A 116 4.80 -18.24 -3.33
N ARG A 117 5.42 -17.09 -3.64
CA ARG A 117 5.51 -15.97 -2.69
C ARG A 117 4.14 -15.36 -2.38
N VAL A 118 3.30 -15.19 -3.41
CA VAL A 118 1.92 -14.70 -3.23
C VAL A 118 1.11 -15.67 -2.38
N SER A 119 1.14 -16.97 -2.69
CA SER A 119 0.41 -17.98 -1.91
C SER A 119 0.90 -18.07 -0.46
N ALA A 120 2.20 -18.01 -0.21
CA ALA A 120 2.75 -17.98 1.15
C ALA A 120 2.33 -16.70 1.90
N ALA A 121 2.30 -15.55 1.22
CA ALA A 121 1.85 -14.30 1.81
C ALA A 121 0.36 -14.32 2.17
N GLU A 122 -0.48 -14.96 1.37
CA GLU A 122 -1.91 -15.20 1.67
C GLU A 122 -2.11 -16.14 2.85
N GLN A 123 -1.33 -17.23 2.94
CA GLN A 123 -1.43 -18.16 4.07
C GLN A 123 -1.01 -17.50 5.38
N LEU A 124 0.08 -16.72 5.33
CA LEU A 124 0.53 -15.95 6.48
C LEU A 124 -0.49 -14.87 6.88
N SER A 125 -1.15 -14.21 5.93
CA SER A 125 -2.21 -13.24 6.25
C SER A 125 -3.45 -13.87 6.85
N GLN A 126 -3.87 -15.04 6.36
CA GLN A 126 -4.95 -15.83 6.97
C GLN A 126 -4.62 -16.26 8.40
N ALA A 127 -3.34 -16.51 8.69
CA ALA A 127 -2.84 -16.80 10.03
C ALA A 127 -2.67 -15.54 10.91
N GLY A 128 -3.05 -14.36 10.43
CA GLY A 128 -3.01 -13.10 11.19
C GLY A 128 -1.67 -12.36 11.11
N PHE A 129 -0.71 -12.81 10.29
CA PHE A 129 0.52 -12.07 10.03
C PHE A 129 0.28 -11.01 8.96
N THR A 130 0.60 -9.74 9.25
CA THR A 130 0.51 -8.68 8.26
C THR A 130 1.61 -8.86 7.20
N THR A 131 1.27 -9.45 6.05
CA THR A 131 2.19 -9.65 4.92
C THR A 131 2.25 -8.46 3.96
N GLY A 132 1.51 -7.40 4.26
CA GLY A 132 1.53 -6.13 3.53
C GLY A 132 2.54 -5.13 4.07
N GLY A 133 3.52 -4.77 3.24
CA GLY A 133 3.93 -3.37 3.01
C GLY A 133 4.69 -2.58 4.09
N ALA A 134 4.84 -3.08 5.32
CA ALA A 134 5.62 -2.36 6.35
C ALA A 134 7.11 -2.71 6.36
N ALA A 135 7.55 -3.72 5.61
CA ALA A 135 8.95 -4.13 5.56
C ALA A 135 9.80 -2.98 4.97
N GLY A 136 10.45 -2.21 5.86
CA GLY A 136 11.25 -1.03 5.50
C GLY A 136 10.66 0.32 5.91
N VAL A 137 9.42 0.37 6.42
CA VAL A 137 8.84 1.60 6.96
C VAL A 137 9.15 1.70 8.45
N SER A 138 9.83 2.77 8.88
CA SER A 138 10.14 2.97 10.30
C SER A 138 8.87 3.20 11.14
N ALA A 139 8.89 2.79 12.41
CA ALA A 139 7.78 3.02 13.34
C ALA A 139 7.42 4.52 13.43
N GLU A 140 8.43 5.40 13.44
CA GLU A 140 8.25 6.85 13.42
C GLU A 140 7.54 7.36 12.16
N CYS A 141 7.76 6.73 11.00
CA CYS A 141 7.07 7.08 9.77
C CYS A 141 5.58 6.68 9.85
N MET A 142 5.31 5.48 10.37
CA MET A 142 3.93 5.03 10.59
C MET A 142 3.19 5.89 11.61
N ASP A 143 3.84 6.34 12.69
CA ASP A 143 3.21 7.21 13.69
C ASP A 143 2.92 8.61 13.14
N ARG A 144 3.83 9.18 12.35
CA ARG A 144 3.56 10.42 11.60
C ARG A 144 2.40 10.27 10.64
N LEU A 145 2.32 9.15 9.93
CA LEU A 145 1.21 8.86 9.01
C LEU A 145 -0.12 8.76 9.77
N ARG A 146 -0.17 8.00 10.88
CA ARG A 146 -1.36 7.87 11.72
C ARG A 146 -1.82 9.22 12.27
N ALA A 147 -0.89 10.03 12.78
CA ALA A 147 -1.19 11.37 13.26
C ALA A 147 -1.77 12.26 12.16
N SER A 148 -1.18 12.21 10.96
CA SER A 148 -1.64 13.00 9.80
C SER A 148 -3.03 12.59 9.31
N LEU A 149 -3.32 11.29 9.36
CA LEU A 149 -4.63 10.73 8.96
C LEU A 149 -5.65 10.67 10.12
N GLN A 150 -5.28 11.15 11.31
CA GLN A 150 -6.11 11.09 12.53
C GLN A 150 -6.56 9.65 12.88
N VAL A 151 -5.71 8.66 12.60
CA VAL A 151 -5.92 7.25 12.94
C VAL A 151 -5.45 7.01 14.38
N ALA A 152 -6.21 6.24 15.15
CA ALA A 152 -5.87 5.91 16.53
C ALA A 152 -4.47 5.25 16.63
N PRO A 153 -3.68 5.57 17.68
CA PRO A 153 -2.36 4.96 17.87
C PRO A 153 -2.50 3.44 18.02
N GLY A 154 -1.63 2.69 17.34
CA GLY A 154 -1.64 1.22 17.34
C GLY A 154 -2.73 0.57 16.48
N ALA A 155 -3.65 1.33 15.87
CA ALA A 155 -4.62 0.76 14.94
C ALA A 155 -3.90 0.17 13.70
N PRO A 156 -4.36 -1.00 13.21
CA PRO A 156 -3.81 -1.61 12.00
C PRO A 156 -4.10 -0.72 10.80
N VAL A 157 -3.11 -0.55 9.92
CA VAL A 157 -3.23 0.21 8.67
C VAL A 157 -3.22 -0.77 7.52
N ASP A 158 -4.29 -0.75 6.72
CA ASP A 158 -4.39 -1.51 5.48
C ASP A 158 -3.58 -0.78 4.38
N PHE A 159 -2.43 -1.36 4.00
CA PHE A 159 -1.51 -0.77 3.02
C PHE A 159 -2.10 -0.70 1.61
N GLU A 160 -2.96 -1.65 1.21
CA GLU A 160 -3.57 -1.64 -0.11
C GLU A 160 -4.53 -0.45 -0.24
N ARG A 161 -5.36 -0.24 0.79
CA ARG A 161 -6.23 0.93 0.87
C ARG A 161 -5.44 2.23 0.95
N LEU A 162 -4.36 2.25 1.73
CA LEU A 162 -3.48 3.41 1.84
C LEU A 162 -2.88 3.79 0.48
N VAL A 163 -2.32 2.82 -0.25
CA VAL A 163 -1.74 3.04 -1.59
C VAL A 163 -2.80 3.52 -2.57
N SER A 164 -4.00 2.93 -2.53
CA SER A 164 -5.13 3.36 -3.37
C SER A 164 -5.53 4.83 -3.12
N VAL A 165 -5.65 5.22 -1.85
CA VAL A 165 -5.96 6.60 -1.46
C VAL A 165 -4.82 7.56 -1.83
N MET A 166 -3.57 7.16 -1.59
CA MET A 166 -2.39 7.95 -1.96
C MET A 166 -2.33 8.20 -3.47
N GLY A 167 -2.64 7.19 -4.31
CA GLY A 167 -2.71 7.35 -5.76
C GLY A 167 -3.73 8.41 -6.18
N GLN A 168 -4.93 8.39 -5.60
CA GLN A 168 -5.97 9.39 -5.87
C GLN A 168 -5.56 10.79 -5.41
N LEU A 169 -4.95 10.90 -4.22
CA LEU A 169 -4.46 12.19 -3.71
C LEU A 169 -3.37 12.78 -4.61
N LEU A 170 -2.40 11.97 -5.03
CA LEU A 170 -1.33 12.40 -5.92
C LEU A 170 -1.86 12.90 -7.26
N GLU A 171 -2.81 12.20 -7.86
CA GLU A 171 -3.46 12.64 -9.11
C GLU A 171 -4.08 14.05 -8.95
N LYS A 172 -4.79 14.30 -7.84
CA LYS A 172 -5.39 15.61 -7.58
C LYS A 172 -4.35 16.68 -7.29
N VAL A 173 -3.31 16.36 -6.53
CA VAL A 173 -2.19 17.28 -6.26
C VAL A 173 -1.52 17.70 -7.57
N PHE A 174 -1.21 16.75 -8.46
CA PHE A 174 -0.61 17.07 -9.76
C PHE A 174 -1.54 17.89 -10.65
N SER A 175 -2.83 17.58 -10.65
CA SER A 175 -3.82 18.38 -11.38
C SER A 175 -3.86 19.84 -10.89
N ILE A 176 -3.84 20.05 -9.56
CA ILE A 176 -3.82 21.40 -8.96
C ILE A 176 -2.50 22.11 -9.29
N ASP A 177 -1.36 21.41 -9.23
CA ASP A 177 -0.05 21.99 -9.57
C ASP A 177 0.01 22.46 -11.03
N GLU A 178 -0.49 21.65 -11.97
CA GLU A 178 -0.58 22.06 -13.38
C GLU A 178 -1.46 23.30 -13.58
N ILE A 179 -2.60 23.38 -12.88
CA ILE A 179 -3.50 24.54 -12.91
C ILE A 179 -2.82 25.76 -12.29
N ALA A 180 -2.17 25.60 -11.15
CA ALA A 180 -1.45 26.68 -10.46
C ALA A 180 -0.33 27.24 -11.33
N ILE A 181 0.51 26.38 -11.92
CA ILE A 181 1.59 26.77 -12.83
C ILE A 181 1.01 27.48 -14.07
N ARG A 182 -0.08 26.96 -14.66
CA ARG A 182 -0.73 27.59 -15.83
C ARG A 182 -1.26 28.97 -15.51
N ASN A 183 -2.01 29.11 -14.42
CA ASN A 183 -2.54 30.40 -13.96
C ASN A 183 -1.42 31.38 -13.64
N TRP A 184 -0.34 30.91 -13.01
CA TRP A 184 0.83 31.74 -12.74
C TRP A 184 1.51 32.25 -14.02
N LYS A 185 1.65 31.40 -15.05
CA LYS A 185 2.19 31.83 -16.36
C LYS A 185 1.32 32.91 -17.00
N GLN A 186 0.00 32.79 -16.89
CA GLN A 186 -0.94 33.79 -17.40
C GLN A 186 -0.83 35.12 -16.62
N ILE A 187 -0.79 35.07 -15.28
CA ILE A 187 -0.74 36.28 -14.43
C ILE A 187 0.61 36.99 -14.52
N SER A 188 1.71 36.25 -14.45
CA SER A 188 3.05 36.85 -14.39
C SER A 188 3.48 37.50 -15.70
N GLN A 189 2.84 37.16 -16.82
CA GLN A 189 3.20 37.60 -18.18
C GLN A 189 4.70 37.43 -18.50
N SER A 190 5.41 36.62 -17.70
CA SER A 190 6.85 36.55 -17.70
C SER A 190 7.29 35.33 -18.50
N GLY A 191 8.08 35.57 -19.55
CA GLY A 191 8.66 34.51 -20.38
C GLY A 191 9.64 33.60 -19.61
N ARG A 192 10.02 33.97 -18.39
CA ARG A 192 10.70 33.09 -17.43
C ARG A 192 9.68 32.20 -16.74
N ALA A 193 8.97 31.42 -17.54
CA ALA A 193 8.13 30.36 -17.04
C ALA A 193 8.98 29.41 -16.19
N ARG A 194 8.57 29.17 -14.95
CA ARG A 194 8.95 27.94 -14.24
C ARG A 194 8.65 26.77 -15.21
N GLY A 195 9.62 25.88 -15.38
CA GLY A 195 9.51 24.73 -16.28
C GLY A 195 8.26 23.90 -15.99
N ARG A 196 7.94 22.96 -16.90
CA ARG A 196 6.89 21.95 -16.72
C ARG A 196 6.95 21.37 -15.30
N SER A 197 5.80 21.07 -14.68
CA SER A 197 5.71 20.50 -13.32
C SER A 197 6.75 19.38 -13.15
N VAL A 198 7.74 19.64 -12.29
CA VAL A 198 8.87 18.74 -12.02
C VAL A 198 8.47 17.72 -10.94
N MET A 199 7.38 17.98 -10.22
CA MET A 199 7.00 17.25 -9.02
C MET A 199 6.74 15.77 -9.26
N ALA A 200 5.99 15.40 -10.30
CA ALA A 200 5.71 14.00 -10.61
C ALA A 200 7.00 13.22 -10.97
N GLY A 201 7.90 13.85 -11.73
CA GLY A 201 9.20 13.27 -12.07
C GLY A 201 10.11 13.13 -10.86
N LEU A 202 10.18 14.16 -10.01
CA LEU A 202 10.98 14.18 -8.78
C LEU A 202 10.51 13.11 -7.79
N LEU A 203 9.19 12.99 -7.58
CA LEU A 203 8.60 11.95 -6.72
C LEU A 203 8.85 10.55 -7.29
N GLY A 204 8.73 10.37 -8.61
CA GLY A 204 9.07 9.11 -9.26
C GLY A 204 10.52 8.70 -9.00
N GLN A 205 11.48 9.62 -9.23
CA GLN A 205 12.91 9.40 -8.98
C GLN A 205 13.20 9.06 -7.51
N TYR A 206 12.59 9.82 -6.59
CA TYR A 206 12.70 9.58 -5.15
C TYR A 206 12.19 8.19 -4.75
N LEU A 207 11.03 7.77 -5.26
CA LEU A 207 10.44 6.46 -4.97
C LEU A 207 11.24 5.30 -5.58
N THR A 208 11.97 5.53 -6.68
CA THR A 208 12.89 4.55 -7.27
C THR A 208 14.28 4.53 -6.63
N ASN A 209 14.48 5.26 -5.52
CA ASN A 209 15.75 5.36 -4.80
C ASN A 209 16.90 5.89 -5.68
N ASP A 210 16.61 6.85 -6.56
CA ASP A 210 17.64 7.57 -7.30
C ASP A 210 18.48 8.41 -6.33
N GLN A 211 19.79 8.16 -6.28
CA GLN A 211 20.71 8.85 -5.37
C GLN A 211 20.82 10.35 -5.67
N ALA A 212 20.39 10.80 -6.85
CA ALA A 212 20.36 12.22 -7.18
C ALA A 212 19.27 13.00 -6.42
N VAL A 213 18.22 12.32 -5.94
CA VAL A 213 17.04 12.97 -5.35
C VAL A 213 16.92 12.67 -3.86
N GLY A 214 17.11 13.70 -3.04
CA GLY A 214 16.96 13.63 -1.60
C GLY A 214 15.56 13.96 -1.10
N SER A 215 15.23 13.51 0.12
CA SER A 215 13.96 13.84 0.80
C SER A 215 13.76 15.34 1.01
N SER A 216 14.86 16.10 1.17
CA SER A 216 14.82 17.56 1.28
C SER A 216 14.32 18.24 0.01
N GLN A 217 14.73 17.76 -1.17
CA GLN A 217 14.30 18.32 -2.46
C GLN A 217 12.81 18.08 -2.70
N VAL A 218 12.32 16.89 -2.38
CA VAL A 218 10.88 16.58 -2.44
C VAL A 218 10.09 17.51 -1.51
N THR A 219 10.58 17.69 -0.28
CA THR A 219 9.94 18.58 0.70
C THR A 219 9.92 20.03 0.20
N GLU A 220 11.04 20.53 -0.33
CA GLU A 220 11.15 21.88 -0.88
C GLU A 220 10.20 22.11 -2.06
N GLU A 221 10.07 21.12 -2.96
CA GLU A 221 9.16 21.22 -4.10
C GLU A 221 7.69 21.22 -3.66
N LEU A 222 7.32 20.37 -2.70
CA LEU A 222 5.97 20.37 -2.11
C LEU A 222 5.66 21.68 -1.38
N GLU A 223 6.63 22.25 -0.66
CA GLU A 223 6.47 23.57 -0.05
C GLU A 223 6.33 24.69 -1.08
N SER A 224 7.12 24.63 -2.16
CA SER A 224 7.03 25.57 -3.27
C SER A 224 5.64 25.52 -3.93
N PHE A 225 5.11 24.34 -4.18
CA PHE A 225 3.74 24.15 -4.66
C PHE A 225 2.70 24.71 -3.70
N ARG A 226 2.81 24.42 -2.40
CA ARG A 226 1.92 24.96 -1.37
C ARG A 226 1.95 26.49 -1.36
N ARG A 227 3.15 27.09 -1.42
CA ARG A 227 3.33 28.55 -1.43
C ARG A 227 2.72 29.18 -2.66
N LEU A 228 2.96 28.62 -3.84
CA LEU A 228 2.38 29.10 -5.10
C LEU A 228 0.85 29.04 -5.04
N SER A 229 0.28 27.88 -4.69
CA SER A 229 -1.16 27.69 -4.61
C SER A 229 -1.82 28.67 -3.64
N ALA A 230 -1.24 28.84 -2.44
CA ALA A 230 -1.73 29.80 -1.45
C ALA A 230 -1.65 31.25 -1.96
N SER A 231 -0.53 31.62 -2.58
CA SER A 231 -0.35 32.98 -3.11
C SER A 231 -1.33 33.32 -4.23
N LEU A 232 -1.66 32.36 -5.10
CA LEU A 232 -2.66 32.53 -6.16
C LEU A 232 -4.06 32.69 -5.57
N LEU A 233 -4.43 31.88 -4.57
CA LEU A 233 -5.72 32.02 -3.88
C LEU A 233 -5.85 33.39 -3.19
N LEU A 234 -4.78 33.86 -2.55
CA LEU A 234 -4.76 35.19 -1.94
C LEU A 234 -4.80 36.31 -2.98
N ALA A 235 -4.12 36.15 -4.11
CA ALA A 235 -4.17 37.11 -5.21
C ALA A 235 -5.60 37.26 -5.76
N LEU A 236 -6.38 36.19 -5.86
CA LEU A 236 -7.79 36.26 -6.28
C LEU A 236 -8.62 37.16 -5.36
N SER A 237 -8.35 37.15 -4.05
CA SER A 237 -9.01 38.06 -3.11
C SER A 237 -8.62 39.53 -3.29
N GLN A 238 -7.46 39.80 -3.89
CA GLN A 238 -6.93 41.15 -4.13
C GLN A 238 -7.33 41.72 -5.50
N THR A 239 -7.92 40.92 -6.39
CA THR A 239 -8.33 41.36 -7.74
C THR A 239 -9.30 42.53 -7.68
N GLY A 240 -10.29 42.48 -6.78
CA GLY A 240 -11.28 43.56 -6.63
C GLY A 240 -10.64 44.86 -6.17
N GLN A 241 -9.75 44.80 -5.18
CA GLN A 241 -9.05 45.99 -4.68
C GLN A 241 -8.07 46.56 -5.72
N SER A 242 -7.39 45.70 -6.47
CA SER A 242 -6.51 46.11 -7.57
C SER A 242 -7.31 46.78 -8.70
N ALA A 243 -8.45 46.21 -9.08
CA ALA A 243 -9.35 46.81 -10.08
C ALA A 243 -9.91 48.16 -9.60
N TYR A 244 -10.31 48.25 -8.33
CA TYR A 244 -10.74 49.51 -7.73
C TYR A 244 -9.65 50.57 -7.75
N GLN A 245 -8.40 50.22 -7.40
CA GLN A 245 -7.27 51.15 -7.47
C GLN A 245 -7.03 51.66 -8.90
N GLN A 246 -7.21 50.80 -9.92
CA GLN A 246 -7.12 51.25 -11.31
C GLN A 246 -8.26 52.16 -11.72
N MET A 247 -9.47 51.93 -11.21
CA MET A 247 -10.63 52.78 -11.51
C MET A 247 -10.66 54.06 -10.67
N ARG A 248 -9.95 54.10 -9.53
CA ARG A 248 -9.90 55.25 -8.63
C ARG A 248 -9.43 56.52 -9.33
N LYS A 249 -8.54 56.42 -10.33
CA LYS A 249 -8.08 57.58 -11.12
C LYS A 249 -9.22 58.32 -11.84
N TYR A 250 -10.36 57.65 -12.06
CA TYR A 250 -11.57 58.22 -12.67
C TYR A 250 -12.59 58.72 -11.63
N HIS A 251 -12.29 58.62 -10.34
CA HIS A 251 -13.19 59.10 -9.29
C HIS A 251 -13.32 60.63 -9.36
N PRO A 252 -14.54 61.19 -9.16
CA PRO A 252 -14.77 62.64 -9.23
C PRO A 252 -13.78 63.46 -8.39
N ASP A 253 -13.52 63.03 -7.15
CA ASP A 253 -12.60 63.73 -6.25
C ASP A 253 -11.16 63.85 -6.79
N GLU A 254 -10.65 62.80 -7.45
CA GLU A 254 -9.30 62.81 -8.03
C GLU A 254 -9.25 63.76 -9.26
N ILE A 255 -10.30 63.76 -10.08
CA ILE A 255 -10.45 64.64 -11.25
C ILE A 255 -10.56 66.11 -10.82
N GLU A 256 -11.38 66.40 -9.80
CA GLU A 256 -11.50 67.72 -9.21
C GLU A 256 -10.17 68.22 -8.64
N GLY A 257 -9.40 67.33 -8.00
CA GLY A 257 -8.05 67.61 -7.50
C GLY A 257 -7.11 68.08 -8.62
N VAL A 258 -7.06 67.34 -9.73
CA VAL A 258 -6.23 67.69 -10.91
C VAL A 258 -6.64 69.05 -11.48
N ILE A 259 -7.94 69.30 -11.64
CA ILE A 259 -8.46 70.57 -12.20
C ILE A 259 -8.17 71.75 -11.28
N ARG A 260 -8.24 71.56 -9.95
CA ARG A 260 -7.90 72.58 -8.97
C ARG A 260 -6.41 72.94 -9.06
N THR A 261 -5.53 71.96 -9.27
CA THR A 261 -4.09 72.20 -9.43
C THR A 261 -3.69 72.84 -10.76
N GLU A 262 -4.43 72.61 -11.85
CA GLU A 262 -4.15 73.22 -13.17
C GLU A 262 -4.46 74.72 -13.24
N GLY A 263 -5.14 75.27 -12.22
CA GLY A 263 -5.55 76.67 -12.18
C GLY A 263 -6.70 77.00 -13.14
N SER A 264 -7.35 78.13 -12.91
CA SER A 264 -8.46 78.61 -13.75
C SER A 264 -7.98 79.64 -14.75
N LYS A 265 -7.78 79.24 -16.01
CA LYS A 265 -7.49 80.16 -17.13
C LYS A 265 -8.67 80.37 -18.07
N VAL A 266 -9.79 79.68 -17.84
CA VAL A 266 -10.94 79.66 -18.75
C VAL A 266 -12.21 79.92 -17.94
N LEU A 267 -13.08 80.82 -18.41
CA LEU A 267 -14.37 81.20 -17.80
C LEU A 267 -15.45 80.08 -17.90
N VAL A 268 -15.07 78.84 -17.61
CA VAL A 268 -15.96 77.67 -17.67
C VAL A 268 -16.13 77.11 -16.26
N SER A 269 -17.36 76.72 -15.91
CA SER A 269 -17.67 76.08 -14.62
C SER A 269 -16.77 74.86 -14.36
N ASN A 270 -16.38 74.66 -13.10
CA ASN A 270 -15.57 73.52 -12.69
C ASN A 270 -16.23 72.18 -13.06
N GLU A 271 -17.56 72.06 -12.96
CA GLU A 271 -18.29 70.84 -13.33
C GLU A 271 -18.08 70.48 -14.80
N VAL A 272 -18.15 71.47 -15.69
CA VAL A 272 -17.94 71.27 -17.14
C VAL A 272 -16.50 70.88 -17.43
N ARG A 273 -15.53 71.41 -16.66
CA ARG A 273 -14.13 71.00 -16.75
C ARG A 273 -13.94 69.56 -16.28
N CYS A 274 -14.54 69.18 -15.14
CA CYS A 274 -14.49 67.82 -14.61
C CYS A 274 -15.08 66.81 -15.59
N TRP A 275 -16.22 67.13 -16.19
CA TRP A 275 -16.84 66.28 -17.21
C TRP A 275 -15.98 66.14 -18.47
N ARG A 276 -15.41 67.23 -18.97
CA ARG A 276 -14.49 67.18 -20.13
C ARG A 276 -13.29 66.31 -19.82
N ARG A 277 -12.68 66.49 -18.64
CA ARG A 277 -11.52 65.73 -18.21
C ARG A 277 -11.83 64.24 -18.04
N TYR A 278 -12.99 63.91 -17.47
CA TYR A 278 -13.47 62.54 -17.39
C TYR A 278 -13.60 61.91 -18.79
N ARG A 279 -14.22 62.60 -19.75
CA ARG A 279 -14.36 62.09 -21.13
C ARG A 279 -13.00 61.87 -21.80
N GLU A 280 -12.08 62.83 -21.68
CA GLU A 280 -10.71 62.69 -22.20
C GLU A 280 -10.02 61.44 -21.63
N MET A 281 -10.09 61.25 -20.31
CA MET A 281 -9.48 60.08 -19.66
C MET A 281 -10.20 58.78 -20.03
N ALA A 282 -11.52 58.79 -20.12
CA ALA A 282 -12.34 57.62 -20.44
C ALA A 282 -12.16 57.19 -21.91
N GLU A 283 -11.95 58.12 -22.84
CA GLU A 283 -11.64 57.81 -24.25
C GLU A 283 -10.32 57.05 -24.41
N THR A 284 -9.38 57.24 -23.48
CA THR A 284 -8.11 56.50 -23.45
C THR A 284 -8.16 55.18 -22.68
N LEU A 285 -9.32 54.82 -22.11
CA LEU A 285 -9.47 53.60 -21.32
C LEU A 285 -9.55 52.37 -22.23
N ASP A 286 -8.44 51.63 -22.33
CA ASP A 286 -8.39 50.32 -22.98
C ASP A 286 -8.62 49.19 -21.95
N PRO A 287 -9.68 48.36 -22.11
CA PRO A 287 -9.91 47.20 -21.26
C PRO A 287 -8.70 46.25 -21.16
N ALA A 288 -7.96 46.05 -22.25
CA ALA A 288 -6.78 45.18 -22.25
C ALA A 288 -5.64 45.78 -21.42
N GLN A 289 -5.48 47.10 -21.44
CA GLN A 289 -4.52 47.79 -20.60
C GLN A 289 -4.88 47.65 -19.11
N VAL A 290 -6.15 47.86 -18.74
CA VAL A 290 -6.63 47.68 -17.35
C VAL A 290 -6.39 46.26 -16.87
N GLU A 291 -6.76 45.26 -17.67
CA GLU A 291 -6.51 43.86 -17.35
C GLU A 291 -5.01 43.61 -17.14
N SER A 292 -4.15 44.12 -18.02
CA SER A 292 -2.69 43.98 -17.88
C SER A 292 -2.14 44.62 -16.60
N GLU A 293 -2.69 45.77 -16.19
CA GLU A 293 -2.30 46.48 -14.96
C GLU A 293 -2.75 45.72 -13.71
N VAL A 294 -3.96 45.17 -13.72
CA VAL A 294 -4.47 44.30 -12.64
C VAL A 294 -3.62 43.03 -12.55
N LEU A 295 -3.38 42.32 -13.65
CA LEU A 295 -2.54 41.13 -13.67
C LEU A 295 -1.12 41.42 -13.19
N ARG A 296 -0.54 42.57 -13.57
CA ARG A 296 0.79 43.00 -13.10
C ARG A 296 0.80 43.25 -11.59
N SER A 297 -0.24 43.88 -11.04
CA SER A 297 -0.41 44.08 -9.60
C SER A 297 -0.46 42.73 -8.86
N LEU A 298 -1.29 41.80 -9.36
CA LEU A 298 -1.42 40.46 -8.80
C LEU A 298 -0.10 39.67 -8.87
N ALA A 299 0.62 39.76 -9.99
CA ALA A 299 1.93 39.15 -10.14
C ALA A 299 2.94 39.68 -9.11
N GLY A 300 2.94 40.99 -8.88
CA GLY A 300 3.75 41.63 -7.84
C GLY A 300 3.42 41.11 -6.45
N PHE A 301 2.13 41.01 -6.12
CA PHE A 301 1.66 40.47 -4.84
C PHE A 301 2.10 39.01 -4.62
N VAL A 302 1.91 38.14 -5.62
CA VAL A 302 2.32 36.73 -5.54
C VAL A 302 3.82 36.60 -5.33
N ASN A 303 4.63 37.36 -6.08
CA ASN A 303 6.09 37.35 -5.94
C ASN A 303 6.54 37.82 -4.54
N ASP A 304 5.97 38.91 -4.03
CA ASP A 304 6.27 39.40 -2.68
C ASP A 304 5.90 38.35 -1.63
N TRP A 305 4.72 37.75 -1.72
CA TRP A 305 4.27 36.72 -0.78
C TRP A 305 5.15 35.46 -0.81
N MET A 306 5.52 34.97 -1.99
CA MET A 306 6.43 33.83 -2.14
C MET A 306 7.81 34.13 -1.53
N SER A 307 8.32 35.36 -1.69
CA SER A 307 9.63 35.77 -1.15
C SER A 307 9.64 35.96 0.38
N ARG A 308 8.50 36.32 0.98
CA ARG A 308 8.36 36.48 2.43
C ARG A 308 8.28 35.13 3.14
N GLN A 309 7.64 34.14 2.53
CA GLN A 309 7.54 32.78 3.10
C GLN A 309 8.84 31.97 2.99
N SER A 310 9.83 32.43 2.21
CA SER A 310 11.14 31.77 2.10
C SER A 310 12.18 32.25 3.14
N ARG A 311 11.84 33.26 3.95
CA ARG A 311 12.68 33.76 5.05
C ARG A 311 12.17 33.22 6.38
#